data_AF-A0A6G3X6N2-F1
#
_entry.id   AF-A0A6G3X6N2-F1
#
_cell.length_a   1.000
_cell.length_b   1.000
_cell.length_c   1.000
_cell.angle_alpha   90.00
_cell.angle_beta   90.00
_cell.angle_gamma   90.00
#
_symmetry.space_group_name_H-M   'P 1'
#
loop_
_entity.id
_entity.type
_entity.pdbx_description
1 polymer ?
#
loop_
_entity_poly.entity_id
_entity_poly.type
_entity_poly.pdbx_seq_one_letter_code
_entity_poly.pdbx_strand_id
1 'polypeptide(L)'
;MTTAAVTADGRRTKAKPATMAQALGRALRDSMAEDPTVHVLGEDVGTLGGVFRITDGLAKEFGDDRCTDTPLAEAGILGAAVGMAMYGLRPVVEMQFDAFAYPAFEQLMSHVAKMRNRTGGAMPLPITVRVPYGGGIG
;
A
#
# COMPACT_ATOMS: atom_id res chain seq x y z
N MET A 1 2.42 -2.55 15.69
CA MET A 1 2.70 -3.29 16.94
C MET A 1 2.69 -4.77 16.56
N THR A 2 3.85 -5.36 16.27
CA THR A 2 3.94 -6.73 15.76
C THR A 2 3.57 -7.71 16.88
N THR A 3 2.38 -8.31 16.79
CA THR A 3 1.94 -9.35 17.72
C THR A 3 2.73 -10.63 17.44
N ALA A 4 3.83 -10.81 18.17
CA ALA A 4 4.48 -12.10 18.25
C ALA A 4 3.53 -13.07 18.98
N ALA A 5 3.15 -14.18 18.33
CA ALA A 5 2.44 -15.26 18.99
C ALA A 5 3.31 -15.80 20.14
N VAL A 6 2.82 -15.70 21.37
CA VAL A 6 3.48 -16.24 22.56
C VAL A 6 3.28 -17.75 22.55
N THR A 7 4.38 -18.51 22.53
CA THR A 7 4.31 -19.96 22.73
C THR A 7 3.89 -20.27 24.17
N ALA A 8 3.31 -21.45 24.41
CA ALA A 8 2.79 -21.86 25.73
C ALA A 8 3.80 -21.80 26.90
N ASP A 9 5.09 -21.63 26.59
CA ASP A 9 6.21 -21.50 27.54
C ASP A 9 6.75 -20.05 27.67
N GLY A 10 5.98 -19.04 27.25
CA GLY A 10 6.35 -17.62 27.41
C GLY A 10 7.56 -17.16 26.58
N ARG A 11 8.18 -18.05 25.79
CA ARG A 11 9.29 -17.70 24.90
C ARG A 11 8.76 -17.05 23.63
N ARG A 12 9.26 -15.85 23.35
CA ARG A 12 9.07 -15.15 22.08
C ARG A 12 9.73 -16.00 20.99
N THR A 13 8.94 -16.58 20.09
CA THR A 13 9.46 -17.30 18.92
C THR A 13 10.37 -16.34 18.15
N LYS A 14 11.63 -16.70 17.93
CA LYS A 14 12.53 -15.92 17.07
C LYS A 14 11.89 -15.88 15.68
N ALA A 15 11.44 -14.70 15.26
CA ALA A 15 10.95 -14.49 13.91
C ALA A 15 12.08 -14.89 12.94
N LYS A 16 11.75 -15.69 11.93
CA LYS A 16 12.70 -16.05 10.88
C LYS A 16 13.21 -14.76 10.21
N PRO A 17 14.51 -14.64 9.92
CA PRO A 17 15.04 -13.51 9.16
C PRO A 17 14.22 -13.31 7.88
N ALA A 18 13.91 -12.06 7.56
CA ALA A 18 13.19 -11.68 6.37
C ALA A 18 13.95 -10.56 5.68
N THR A 19 13.99 -10.59 4.35
CA THR A 19 14.40 -9.41 3.58
C THR A 19 13.36 -8.29 3.78
N MET A 20 13.73 -7.05 3.46
CA MET A 20 12.78 -5.93 3.52
C MET A 20 11.56 -6.19 2.63
N ALA A 21 11.76 -6.71 1.41
CA ALA A 21 10.67 -7.06 0.50
C ALA A 21 9.74 -8.12 1.11
N GLN A 22 10.29 -9.17 1.73
CA GLN A 22 9.49 -10.19 2.41
C GLN A 22 8.71 -9.63 3.61
N ALA A 23 9.32 -8.72 4.38
CA ALA A 23 8.64 -8.08 5.50
C ALA A 23 7.49 -7.18 5.04
N LEU A 24 7.68 -6.39 3.98
CA LEU A 24 6.64 -5.56 3.38
C LEU A 24 5.50 -6.41 2.80
N GLY A 25 5.83 -7.46 2.06
CA GLY A 25 4.81 -8.38 1.50
C GLY A 25 4.00 -9.09 2.57
N ARG A 26 4.63 -9.50 3.69
CA ARG A 26 3.91 -10.05 4.87
C ARG A 26 2.98 -9.01 5.48
N ALA A 27 3.46 -7.78 5.69
CA ALA A 27 2.65 -6.72 6.28
C ALA A 27 1.42 -6.36 5.43
N LEU A 28 1.56 -6.35 4.09
CA LEU A 28 0.43 -6.15 3.17
C LEU A 28 -0.57 -7.30 3.26
N ARG A 29 -0.09 -8.55 3.24
CA ARG A 29 -0.95 -9.74 3.34
C ARG A 29 -1.73 -9.76 4.67
N ASP A 30 -1.06 -9.51 5.78
CA ASP A 30 -1.67 -9.44 7.10
C ASP A 30 -2.75 -8.32 7.14
N SER A 31 -2.43 -7.14 6.61
CA SER A 31 -3.38 -6.00 6.58
C SER A 31 -4.60 -6.29 5.70
N MET A 32 -4.41 -6.93 4.54
CA MET A 32 -5.50 -7.26 3.62
C MET A 32 -6.41 -8.37 4.13
N ALA A 33 -5.84 -9.31 4.90
CA ALA A 33 -6.58 -10.40 5.55
C ALA A 33 -7.37 -9.91 6.78
N GLU A 34 -6.80 -8.98 7.56
CA GLU A 34 -7.46 -8.41 8.75
C GLU A 34 -8.58 -7.43 8.38
N ASP A 35 -8.37 -6.61 7.35
CA ASP A 35 -9.29 -5.54 6.97
C ASP A 35 -9.72 -5.66 5.49
N PRO A 36 -11.00 -6.00 5.22
CA PRO A 36 -11.50 -6.14 3.85
C PRO A 36 -11.55 -4.80 3.09
N THR A 37 -11.41 -3.66 3.78
CA THR A 37 -11.39 -2.34 3.15
C THR A 37 -10.02 -1.98 2.58
N VAL A 38 -8.96 -2.74 2.87
CA VAL A 38 -7.60 -2.47 2.37
C VAL A 38 -7.45 -2.89 0.91
N HIS A 39 -7.17 -1.95 0.01
CA HIS A 39 -7.02 -2.25 -1.42
C HIS A 39 -5.64 -1.82 -1.90
N VAL A 40 -4.92 -2.69 -2.59
CA VAL A 40 -3.63 -2.37 -3.20
C VAL A 40 -3.85 -1.97 -4.65
N LEU A 41 -3.26 -0.86 -5.08
CA LEU A 41 -3.34 -0.40 -6.46
C LEU A 41 -2.03 0.27 -6.88
N GLY A 42 -1.68 0.10 -8.15
CA GLY A 42 -0.46 0.65 -8.74
C GLY A 42 -0.10 -0.06 -10.04
N GLU A 43 1.01 0.33 -10.62
CA GLU A 43 1.52 -0.28 -11.84
C GLU A 43 2.14 -1.64 -11.54
N ASP A 44 1.72 -2.66 -12.28
CA ASP A 44 2.18 -4.05 -12.16
C ASP A 44 2.02 -4.71 -10.78
N VAL A 45 1.26 -4.12 -9.84
CA VAL A 45 1.11 -4.66 -8.48
C VAL A 45 0.29 -5.93 -8.42
N GLY A 46 -0.59 -6.17 -9.40
CA GLY A 46 -1.51 -7.29 -9.47
C GLY A 46 -0.84 -8.56 -9.99
N THR A 47 -0.95 -8.81 -11.30
CA THR A 47 -0.54 -10.10 -11.90
C THR A 47 0.97 -10.33 -11.80
N LEU A 48 1.79 -9.29 -11.98
CA LEU A 48 3.25 -9.40 -11.92
C LEU A 48 3.76 -9.52 -10.47
N GLY A 49 3.00 -9.01 -9.49
CA GLY A 49 3.41 -8.94 -8.09
C GLY A 49 4.35 -7.76 -7.76
N GLY A 50 4.35 -6.73 -8.61
CA GLY A 50 5.22 -5.57 -8.54
C GLY A 50 6.63 -5.86 -9.07
N VAL A 51 7.31 -4.85 -9.61
CA VAL A 51 8.67 -5.00 -10.16
C VAL A 51 9.71 -5.40 -9.12
N PHE A 52 9.46 -5.08 -7.85
CA PHE A 52 10.28 -5.49 -6.69
C PHE A 52 9.74 -6.72 -5.96
N ARG A 53 8.70 -7.39 -6.49
CA ARG A 53 8.07 -8.59 -5.91
C ARG A 53 7.50 -8.38 -4.50
N ILE A 54 7.13 -7.15 -4.14
CA ILE A 54 6.55 -6.85 -2.82
C ILE A 54 5.10 -7.33 -2.73
N THR A 55 4.35 -7.29 -3.83
CA THR A 55 2.92 -7.65 -3.88
C THR A 55 2.68 -9.04 -4.47
N ASP A 56 3.72 -9.87 -4.56
CA ASP A 56 3.66 -11.20 -5.18
C ASP A 56 2.56 -12.09 -4.56
N GLY A 57 1.70 -12.61 -5.43
CA GLY A 57 0.58 -13.47 -5.07
C GLY A 57 -0.55 -12.81 -4.27
N LEU A 58 -0.57 -11.48 -4.11
CA LEU A 58 -1.69 -10.80 -3.42
C LEU A 58 -2.98 -10.85 -4.24
N ALA A 59 -2.93 -10.55 -5.54
CA ALA A 59 -4.10 -10.65 -6.43
C ALA A 59 -4.68 -12.07 -6.47
N LYS A 60 -3.82 -13.09 -6.50
CA LYS A 60 -4.24 -14.49 -6.44
C LYS A 60 -4.95 -14.86 -5.12
N GLU A 61 -4.55 -14.27 -4.01
CA GLU A 61 -5.12 -14.57 -2.68
C GLU A 61 -6.39 -13.78 -2.40
N PHE A 62 -6.43 -12.49 -2.76
CA PHE A 62 -7.51 -11.58 -2.36
C PHE A 62 -8.43 -11.16 -3.51
N GLY A 63 -8.10 -11.54 -4.75
CA GLY A 63 -8.81 -11.17 -5.96
C GLY A 63 -8.25 -9.91 -6.64
N ASP A 64 -8.47 -9.81 -7.95
CA ASP A 64 -7.97 -8.72 -8.80
C ASP A 64 -8.59 -7.36 -8.41
N ASP A 65 -9.78 -7.36 -7.80
CA ASP A 65 -10.43 -6.15 -7.29
C ASP A 65 -9.77 -5.61 -6.02
N ARG A 66 -9.04 -6.45 -5.27
CA ARG A 66 -8.35 -6.08 -4.01
C ARG A 66 -6.87 -5.75 -4.22
N CYS A 67 -6.27 -6.24 -5.30
CA CYS A 67 -4.90 -5.93 -5.72
C CYS A 67 -4.87 -5.68 -7.22
N THR A 68 -5.08 -4.43 -7.62
CA THR A 68 -5.45 -4.06 -8.99
C THR A 68 -4.32 -3.36 -9.73
N ASP A 69 -4.02 -3.84 -10.94
CA ASP A 69 -3.12 -3.16 -11.88
C ASP A 69 -3.78 -1.88 -12.44
N THR A 70 -3.03 -0.78 -12.45
CA THR A 70 -3.51 0.52 -12.96
C THR A 70 -2.78 0.93 -14.24
N PRO A 71 -3.39 1.79 -15.08
CA PRO A 71 -2.65 2.48 -16.13
C PRO A 71 -1.49 3.32 -15.56
N LEU A 72 -0.45 3.54 -16.39
CA LEU A 72 0.68 4.43 -16.08
C LEU A 72 0.20 5.89 -16.09
N ALA A 73 -0.31 6.33 -14.96
CA ALA A 73 -0.85 7.67 -14.74
C ALA A 73 -0.92 7.96 -13.24
N GLU A 74 0.18 8.39 -12.63
CA GLU A 74 0.35 8.48 -11.17
C GLU A 74 -0.64 9.45 -10.52
N ALA A 75 -0.96 10.55 -11.21
CA ALA A 75 -2.03 11.47 -10.80
C ALA A 75 -3.40 10.76 -10.78
N GLY A 76 -3.67 9.91 -11.77
CA GLY A 76 -4.89 9.11 -11.85
C GLY A 76 -4.96 8.06 -10.75
N ILE A 77 -3.86 7.36 -10.47
CA ILE A 77 -3.75 6.36 -9.40
C ILE A 77 -4.09 7.00 -8.05
N LEU A 78 -3.44 8.12 -7.71
CA LEU A 78 -3.67 8.77 -6.43
C LEU A 78 -5.05 9.45 -6.36
N GLY A 79 -5.54 10.02 -7.47
CA GLY A 79 -6.91 10.57 -7.56
C GLY A 79 -7.99 9.51 -7.34
N ALA A 80 -7.83 8.33 -7.94
CA ALA A 80 -8.70 7.19 -7.69
C ALA A 80 -8.66 6.75 -6.23
N ALA A 81 -7.46 6.67 -5.63
CA ALA A 81 -7.31 6.37 -4.21
C ALA A 81 -8.00 7.40 -3.30
N VAL A 82 -7.99 8.69 -3.65
CA VAL A 82 -8.77 9.70 -2.92
C VAL A 82 -10.26 9.37 -2.98
N GLY A 83 -10.80 9.07 -4.16
CA GLY A 83 -12.21 8.67 -4.31
C GLY A 83 -12.56 7.42 -3.51
N MET A 84 -11.72 6.38 -3.56
CA MET A 84 -11.87 5.16 -2.79
C MET A 84 -11.87 5.42 -1.27
N ALA A 85 -10.94 6.26 -0.80
CA ALA A 85 -10.86 6.64 0.60
C ALA A 85 -12.10 7.43 1.06
N MET A 86 -12.63 8.33 0.22
CA MET A 86 -13.87 9.04 0.49
C MET A 86 -15.10 8.12 0.53
N TYR A 87 -15.09 7.03 -0.26
CA TYR A 87 -16.12 6.00 -0.21
C TYR A 87 -16.06 5.14 1.07
N GLY A 88 -14.90 5.08 1.74
CA GLY A 88 -14.69 4.32 2.97
C GLY A 88 -13.69 3.17 2.85
N LEU A 89 -12.97 3.07 1.74
CA LEU A 89 -11.87 2.10 1.58
C LEU A 89 -10.54 2.63 2.14
N ARG A 90 -9.56 1.74 2.23
CA ARG A 90 -8.22 2.02 2.75
C ARG A 90 -7.17 1.69 1.69
N PRO A 91 -6.97 2.57 0.69
CA PRO A 91 -6.08 2.29 -0.42
C PRO A 91 -4.60 2.33 0.01
N VAL A 92 -3.84 1.37 -0.50
CA VAL A 92 -2.38 1.27 -0.43
C VAL A 92 -1.85 1.43 -1.85
N VAL A 93 -1.43 2.64 -2.17
CA VAL A 93 -0.93 3.02 -3.49
C VAL A 93 0.56 2.68 -3.61
N GLU A 94 0.98 2.06 -4.70
CA GLU A 94 2.40 1.92 -5.06
C GLU A 94 2.73 2.86 -6.24
N MET A 95 3.72 3.74 -6.05
CA MET A 95 4.41 4.42 -7.13
C MET A 95 5.67 3.61 -7.45
N GLN A 96 5.92 3.30 -8.72
CA GLN A 96 6.98 2.35 -9.10
C GLN A 96 8.39 2.85 -8.72
N PHE A 97 8.64 4.16 -8.87
CA PHE A 97 9.88 4.84 -8.48
C PHE A 97 9.61 6.27 -8.01
N ASP A 98 10.51 6.83 -7.20
CA ASP A 98 10.42 8.20 -6.68
C ASP A 98 10.40 9.28 -7.77
N ALA A 99 11.17 9.11 -8.84
CA ALA A 99 11.19 10.02 -10.00
C ALA A 99 9.82 10.16 -10.69
N PHE A 100 8.94 9.18 -10.52
CA PHE A 100 7.60 9.16 -11.11
C PHE A 100 6.52 9.66 -10.16
N ALA A 101 6.84 10.04 -8.92
CA ALA A 101 5.85 10.53 -7.97
C ALA A 101 5.38 11.98 -8.24
N TYR A 102 6.11 12.74 -9.07
CA TYR A 102 5.83 14.16 -9.31
C TYR A 102 4.44 14.45 -9.93
N PRO A 103 3.94 13.69 -10.92
CA PRO A 103 2.57 13.87 -11.43
C PRO A 103 1.50 13.70 -10.35
N ALA A 104 1.72 12.83 -9.36
CA ALA A 104 0.80 12.62 -8.23
C ALA A 104 0.91 13.70 -7.13
N PHE A 105 1.89 14.60 -7.21
CA PHE A 105 2.18 15.55 -6.14
C PHE A 105 0.99 16.49 -5.84
N GLU A 106 0.29 16.93 -6.88
CA GLU A 106 -0.91 17.77 -6.74
C GLU A 106 -1.99 17.05 -5.92
N GLN A 107 -2.29 15.79 -6.26
CA GLN A 107 -3.27 14.97 -5.54
C GLN A 107 -2.88 14.79 -4.07
N LEU A 108 -1.60 14.53 -3.80
CA LEU A 108 -1.09 14.35 -2.45
C LEU A 108 -1.24 15.64 -1.62
N MET A 109 -0.82 16.78 -2.16
CA MET A 109 -0.75 18.04 -1.43
C MET A 109 -2.09 18.78 -1.34
N SER A 110 -2.89 18.76 -2.40
CA SER A 110 -4.15 19.48 -2.47
C SER A 110 -5.30 18.71 -1.84
N HIS A 111 -5.26 17.38 -1.89
CA HIS A 111 -6.34 16.51 -1.43
C HIS A 111 -5.93 15.72 -0.19
N VAL A 112 -5.01 14.76 -0.32
CA VAL A 112 -4.69 13.80 0.76
C VAL A 112 -4.30 14.51 2.05
N ALA A 113 -3.33 15.43 1.99
CA ALA A 113 -2.79 16.11 3.16
C ALA A 113 -3.80 17.08 3.83
N LYS A 114 -4.76 17.61 3.06
CA LYS A 114 -5.61 18.73 3.51
C LYS A 114 -7.04 18.32 3.84
N MET A 115 -7.53 17.20 3.31
CA MET A 115 -8.96 16.86 3.37
C MET A 115 -9.51 16.78 4.79
N ARG A 116 -8.76 16.14 5.70
CA ARG A 116 -9.17 16.05 7.12
C ARG A 116 -9.36 17.42 7.75
N ASN A 117 -8.43 18.35 7.49
CA ASN A 117 -8.53 19.72 8.01
C ASN A 117 -9.65 20.51 7.31
N ARG A 118 -9.73 20.42 5.98
CA ARG A 118 -10.74 21.10 5.15
C ARG A 118 -12.17 20.76 5.57
N THR A 119 -12.38 19.55 6.06
CA THR A 119 -13.70 19.04 6.46
C THR A 119 -13.93 19.06 7.97
N GLY A 120 -13.05 19.70 8.76
CA GLY A 120 -13.17 19.72 10.22
C GLY A 120 -13.13 18.32 10.85
N GLY A 121 -12.49 17.36 10.20
CA GLY A 121 -12.39 15.96 10.62
C GLY A 121 -13.46 15.03 10.07
N ALA A 122 -14.47 15.54 9.36
CA ALA A 122 -15.56 14.72 8.84
C ALA A 122 -15.14 13.73 7.73
N MET A 123 -14.06 14.04 6.99
CA MET A 123 -13.55 13.20 5.91
C MET A 123 -12.05 12.89 6.09
N PRO A 124 -11.69 11.83 6.82
CA PRO A 124 -10.33 11.31 6.81
C PRO A 124 -10.02 10.60 5.49
N LEU A 125 -8.78 10.70 5.01
CA LEU A 125 -8.30 9.94 3.85
C LEU A 125 -7.22 8.94 4.31
N PRO A 126 -7.59 7.72 4.73
CA PRO A 126 -6.65 6.71 5.23
C PRO A 126 -5.87 6.04 4.08
N ILE A 127 -5.00 6.81 3.42
CA ILE A 127 -4.20 6.37 2.27
C ILE A 127 -2.77 6.10 2.71
N THR A 128 -2.20 4.98 2.27
CA THR A 128 -0.76 4.72 2.35
C THR A 128 -0.14 4.80 0.97
N VAL A 129 0.89 5.61 0.79
CA VAL A 129 1.65 5.69 -0.48
C VAL A 129 3.02 5.06 -0.26
N ARG A 130 3.36 4.04 -1.05
CA ARG A 130 4.66 3.37 -1.06
C ARG A 130 5.43 3.79 -2.30
N VAL A 131 6.69 4.19 -2.11
CA VAL A 131 7.57 4.67 -3.18
C VAL A 131 8.97 4.10 -2.94
N PRO A 132 9.47 3.20 -3.80
CA PRO A 132 10.88 2.82 -3.80
C PRO A 132 11.74 4.03 -4.10
N TYR A 133 12.81 4.22 -3.33
CA TYR A 133 13.75 5.33 -3.49
C TYR A 133 15.16 4.88 -3.13
N GLY A 134 16.16 5.66 -3.57
CA GLY A 134 17.57 5.43 -3.28
C GLY A 134 18.38 5.00 -4.51
N GLY A 135 19.65 5.41 -4.56
CA GLY A 135 20.61 5.08 -5.62
C GLY A 135 21.68 4.08 -5.17
N GLY A 136 22.76 3.97 -5.95
CA GLY A 136 23.88 3.06 -5.65
C GLY A 136 23.61 1.60 -6.04
N ILE A 137 22.74 1.40 -7.02
CA ILE A 137 22.33 0.12 -7.59
C ILE A 137 22.80 0.09 -9.04
N GLY A 138 23.85 -0.68 -9.31
CA GLY A 138 24.54 -0.78 -10.60
C GLY A 138 25.92 -1.42 -10.47
#